data_AF-A0A644WZ05-F1
#
_entry.id   AF-A0A644WZ05-F1
#
_cell.length_a   1.000
_cell.length_b   1.000
_cell.length_c   1.000
_cell.angle_alpha   90.00
_cell.angle_beta   90.00
_cell.angle_gamma   90.00
#
_symmetry.space_group_name_H-M   'P 1'
#
loop_
_entity.id
_entity.type
_entity.pdbx_description
1 polymer ?
#
loop_
_entity_poly.entity_id
_entity_poly.type
_entity_poly.pdbx_seq_one_letter_code
_entity_poly.pdbx_strand_id
1 'polypeptide(L)'
;MSTKIINTVREMIPEQEPGIDGLIKSESESEMIEYLVLKKIARVCIDKVNIGTPDDLASVQEIIKVITLLYNEGNQDMRNTIENEFLTEISSIENTAKLKEYLNLFPVHLQRIAPTNRI
;
A
#
# COMPACT_ATOMS: atom_id res chain seq x y z
N MET A 1 18.21 -9.67 3.71
CA MET A 1 18.00 -9.79 2.25
C MET A 1 16.89 -8.82 1.89
N SER A 2 16.97 -8.09 0.77
CA SER A 2 15.84 -7.27 0.33
C SER A 2 14.80 -8.17 -0.35
N THR A 3 13.54 -8.03 0.04
CA THR A 3 12.46 -8.85 -0.48
C THR A 3 11.88 -8.24 -1.75
N LYS A 4 11.04 -9.01 -2.46
CA LYS A 4 10.39 -8.55 -3.69
C LYS A 4 9.54 -7.30 -3.41
N ILE A 5 8.90 -7.21 -2.24
CA ILE A 5 8.15 -6.03 -1.80
C ILE A 5 9.08 -4.82 -1.64
N ILE A 6 10.17 -4.96 -0.89
CA ILE A 6 11.10 -3.85 -0.61
C ILE A 6 11.74 -3.31 -1.89
N ASN A 7 12.18 -4.20 -2.80
CA ASN A 7 12.80 -3.80 -4.06
C ASN A 7 11.80 -3.08 -4.97
N THR A 8 10.61 -3.65 -5.14
CA THR A 8 9.59 -3.08 -6.05
C THR A 8 9.10 -1.72 -5.54
N VAL A 9 8.93 -1.56 -4.22
CA VAL A 9 8.53 -0.28 -3.63
C VAL A 9 9.61 0.79 -3.79
N ARG A 10 10.89 0.43 -3.58
CA ARG A 10 12.02 1.36 -3.79
C ARG A 10 12.12 1.85 -5.23
N GLU A 11 11.94 0.96 -6.20
CA GLU A 11 12.01 1.30 -7.62
C GLU A 11 10.88 2.25 -8.05
N MET A 12 9.73 2.21 -7.37
CA MET A 12 8.51 2.88 -7.83
C MET A 12 8.10 4.10 -7.02
N ILE A 13 8.73 4.33 -5.86
CA ILE A 13 8.55 5.53 -5.05
C ILE A 13 9.92 6.05 -4.58
N PRO A 14 10.81 6.42 -5.52
CA PRO A 14 12.17 6.84 -5.20
C PRO A 14 12.19 8.05 -4.26
N GLU A 15 11.16 8.89 -4.27
CA GLU A 15 11.05 10.03 -3.35
C GLU A 15 10.86 9.62 -1.87
N GLN A 16 10.39 8.40 -1.61
CA GLN A 16 10.25 7.85 -0.26
C GLN A 16 11.42 6.94 0.14
N GLU A 17 12.41 6.75 -0.74
CA GLU A 17 13.58 5.92 -0.48
C GLU A 17 14.27 6.26 0.85
N PRO A 18 14.52 7.54 1.22
CA PRO A 18 15.15 7.86 2.49
C PRO A 18 14.34 7.40 3.72
N GLY A 19 13.01 7.43 3.61
CA GLY A 19 12.11 6.96 4.67
C GLY A 19 12.06 5.43 4.76
N ILE A 20 12.10 4.75 3.61
CA ILE A 20 12.16 3.28 3.53
C ILE A 20 13.52 2.77 4.04
N ASP A 21 14.61 3.45 3.68
CA ASP A 21 15.96 3.16 4.16
C ASP A 21 16.08 3.25 5.68
N GLY A 22 15.42 4.24 6.27
CA GLY A 22 15.35 4.39 7.73
C GLY A 22 14.70 3.18 8.40
N LEU A 23 13.60 2.68 7.84
CA LEU A 23 12.88 1.50 8.34
C LEU A 23 13.69 0.20 8.18
N ILE A 24 14.39 0.05 7.05
CA ILE A 24 15.26 -1.11 6.80
C ILE A 24 16.46 -1.12 7.75
N LYS A 25 16.97 0.04 8.15
CA LYS A 25 18.11 0.16 9.07
C LYS A 25 17.71 0.01 10.53
N SER A 26 16.46 0.30 10.88
CA SER A 26 15.96 0.19 12.25
C SER A 26 15.53 -1.22 12.64
N GLU A 27 15.22 -2.07 11.66
CA GLU A 27 14.76 -3.44 11.89
C GLU A 27 15.69 -4.47 11.26
N SER A 28 15.81 -5.63 11.91
CA SER A 28 16.67 -6.73 11.43
C SER A 28 15.88 -7.92 10.89
N GLU A 29 14.58 -8.01 11.23
CA GLU A 29 13.68 -9.06 10.77
C GLU A 29 13.01 -8.67 9.45
N SER A 30 13.20 -9.51 8.43
CA SER A 30 12.73 -9.23 7.07
C SER A 30 11.22 -9.07 6.96
N GLU A 31 10.44 -9.89 7.69
CA GLU A 31 8.98 -9.81 7.70
C GLU A 31 8.50 -8.50 8.34
N MET A 32 9.13 -8.08 9.45
CA MET A 32 8.83 -6.81 10.11
C MET A 32 9.09 -5.61 9.20
N ILE A 33 10.16 -5.66 8.40
CA ILE A 33 10.46 -4.61 7.42
C ILE A 33 9.36 -4.55 6.34
N GLU A 34 8.89 -5.68 5.83
CA GLU A 34 7.81 -5.72 4.83
C GLU A 34 6.52 -5.09 5.35
N TYR A 35 6.13 -5.42 6.58
CA TYR A 35 4.96 -4.83 7.23
C TYR A 35 5.09 -3.32 7.35
N LEU A 36 6.23 -2.82 7.84
CA LEU A 36 6.49 -1.39 8.00
C LEU A 36 6.49 -0.65 6.66
N VAL A 37 7.06 -1.25 5.61
CA VAL A 37 7.07 -0.67 4.27
C VAL A 37 5.65 -0.58 3.71
N LEU A 38 4.87 -1.65 3.73
CA LEU A 38 3.49 -1.65 3.23
C LEU A 38 2.62 -0.60 3.94
N LYS A 39 2.70 -0.54 5.26
CA LYS A 39 1.97 0.45 6.06
C LYS A 39 2.38 1.88 5.73
N LYS A 40 3.68 2.13 5.55
CA LYS A 40 4.20 3.44 5.13
C LYS A 40 3.67 3.84 3.76
N ILE A 41 3.63 2.92 2.80
CA ILE A 41 3.11 3.19 1.45
C ILE A 41 1.61 3.44 1.47
N ALA A 42 0.85 2.70 2.27
CA ALA A 42 -0.59 2.97 2.44
C ALA A 42 -0.84 4.40 2.92
N ARG A 43 -0.07 4.85 3.92
CA ARG A 43 -0.15 6.23 4.43
C ARG A 43 0.23 7.27 3.39
N VAL A 44 1.26 7.02 2.58
CA VAL A 44 1.61 7.92 1.47
C VAL A 44 0.46 8.04 0.48
N CYS A 45 -0.22 6.94 0.16
CA CYS A 45 -1.41 6.98 -0.70
C CYS A 45 -2.52 7.84 -0.08
N ILE A 46 -2.77 7.65 1.22
CA ILE A 46 -3.78 8.40 1.99
C ILE A 46 -3.45 9.91 1.99
N ASP A 47 -2.20 10.27 2.25
CA ASP A 47 -1.80 11.68 2.29
C ASP A 47 -1.94 12.34 0.90
N LYS A 48 -1.48 11.65 -0.15
CA LYS A 48 -1.51 12.13 -1.54
C LYS A 48 -2.93 12.31 -2.08
N VAL A 49 -3.87 11.41 -1.79
CA VAL A 49 -5.26 11.57 -2.25
C VAL A 49 -6.02 12.61 -1.40
N ASN A 50 -5.70 12.78 -0.12
CA ASN A 50 -6.39 13.74 0.74
C ASN A 50 -5.97 15.20 0.54
N ILE A 51 -4.69 15.44 0.23
CA ILE A 51 -4.07 16.77 0.26
C ILE A 51 -3.42 17.11 -1.09
N GLY A 52 -3.13 16.11 -1.90
CA GLY A 52 -2.28 16.23 -3.08
C GLY A 52 -2.95 16.81 -4.32
N THR A 53 -2.09 17.01 -5.32
CA THR A 53 -2.38 17.52 -6.65
C THR A 53 -2.82 16.38 -7.60
N PRO A 54 -3.31 16.68 -8.81
CA PRO A 54 -3.57 15.65 -9.82
C PRO A 54 -2.36 14.77 -10.15
N ASP A 55 -1.14 15.31 -10.07
CA ASP A 55 0.10 14.55 -10.28
C ASP A 55 0.36 13.56 -9.12
N ASP A 56 -0.04 13.93 -7.90
CA ASP A 56 0.02 13.02 -6.75
C ASP A 56 -0.96 11.86 -6.91
N LEU A 57 -2.14 12.11 -7.51
CA LEU A 57 -3.11 11.05 -7.81
C LEU A 57 -2.57 10.04 -8.84
N ALA A 58 -1.87 10.52 -9.88
CA ALA A 58 -1.21 9.64 -10.85
C ALA A 58 -0.14 8.77 -10.19
N SER A 59 0.64 9.33 -9.26
CA SER A 59 1.60 8.57 -8.45
C SER A 59 0.90 7.49 -7.61
N VAL A 60 -0.23 7.80 -6.97
CA VAL A 60 -1.00 6.79 -6.20
C VAL A 60 -1.53 5.68 -7.09
N GLN A 61 -1.97 5.99 -8.32
CA GLN A 61 -2.39 4.97 -9.28
C GLN A 61 -1.26 4.01 -9.63
N GLU A 62 -0.05 4.51 -9.85
CA GLU A 62 1.13 3.64 -10.09
C GLU A 62 1.42 2.75 -8.88
N ILE A 63 1.39 3.31 -7.67
CA ILE A 63 1.57 2.52 -6.44
C ILE A 63 0.53 1.39 -6.32
N ILE A 64 -0.74 1.69 -6.61
CA ILE A 64 -1.81 0.69 -6.53
C ILE A 64 -1.63 -0.41 -7.58
N LYS A 65 -1.14 -0.09 -8.79
CA LYS A 65 -0.78 -1.11 -9.80
C LYS A 65 0.31 -2.05 -9.29
N VAL A 66 1.31 -1.53 -8.57
CA VAL A 66 2.38 -2.34 -7.97
C VAL A 66 1.85 -3.29 -6.92
N ILE A 67 1.08 -2.75 -5.97
CA ILE A 67 0.49 -3.56 -4.90
C ILE A 67 -0.41 -4.64 -5.50
N THR A 68 -1.16 -4.31 -6.55
CA THR A 68 -1.97 -5.27 -7.30
C THR A 68 -1.11 -6.36 -7.94
N LEU A 69 0.03 -6.00 -8.56
CA LEU A 69 0.94 -6.97 -9.16
C LEU A 69 1.52 -7.91 -8.10
N LEU A 70 2.00 -7.36 -6.99
CA LEU A 70 2.53 -8.12 -5.85
C LEU A 70 1.48 -9.05 -5.24
N TYR A 71 0.23 -8.59 -5.15
CA TYR A 71 -0.90 -9.38 -4.65
C TYR A 71 -1.22 -10.56 -5.58
N ASN A 72 -1.27 -10.31 -6.89
CA ASN A 72 -1.63 -11.35 -7.87
C ASN A 72 -0.51 -12.36 -8.10
N GLU A 73 0.74 -11.93 -8.09
CA GLU A 73 1.91 -12.81 -8.25
C GLU A 73 2.37 -13.46 -6.94
N GLY A 74 1.88 -12.97 -5.80
CA GLY A 74 2.32 -13.40 -4.48
C GLY A 74 1.81 -14.77 -4.07
N ASN A 75 2.52 -15.39 -3.13
CA ASN A 75 2.01 -16.55 -2.41
C ASN A 75 0.93 -16.11 -1.39
N GLN A 76 0.33 -17.07 -0.68
CA GLN A 76 -0.73 -16.77 0.28
C GLN A 76 -0.25 -15.83 1.39
N ASP A 77 0.98 -16.01 1.86
CA ASP A 77 1.56 -15.18 2.91
C ASP A 77 1.70 -13.73 2.46
N MET A 78 2.22 -13.49 1.25
CA MET A 78 2.34 -12.14 0.69
C MET A 78 0.97 -11.47 0.48
N ARG A 79 -0.04 -12.23 0.04
CA ARG A 79 -1.42 -11.70 -0.05
C ARG A 79 -1.97 -11.30 1.32
N ASN A 80 -1.83 -12.19 2.32
CA ASN A 80 -2.29 -11.92 3.69
C ASN A 80 -1.57 -10.68 4.27
N THR A 81 -0.27 -10.55 4.04
CA THR A 81 0.53 -9.40 4.48
C THR A 81 0.06 -8.09 3.83
N ILE A 82 -0.23 -8.10 2.53
CA ILE A 82 -0.80 -6.93 1.82
C ILE A 82 -2.20 -6.60 2.35
N GLU A 83 -3.06 -7.60 2.57
CA GLU A 83 -4.39 -7.39 3.15
C GLU A 83 -4.30 -6.75 4.53
N ASN A 84 -3.48 -7.32 5.41
CA ASN A 84 -3.37 -6.90 6.81
C ASN A 84 -2.74 -5.53 6.99
N GLU A 85 -1.70 -5.18 6.22
CA GLU A 85 -0.96 -3.94 6.46
C GLU A 85 -1.28 -2.81 5.48
N PHE A 86 -1.63 -3.13 4.24
CA PHE A 86 -1.94 -2.12 3.22
C PHE A 86 -3.45 -1.86 3.13
N LEU A 87 -4.25 -2.91 2.90
CA LEU A 87 -5.70 -2.74 2.72
C LEU A 87 -6.41 -2.35 4.02
N THR A 88 -5.95 -2.86 5.17
CA THR A 88 -6.48 -2.42 6.48
C THR A 88 -6.27 -0.92 6.70
N GLU A 89 -5.08 -0.39 6.40
CA GLU A 89 -4.79 1.02 6.61
C GLU A 89 -5.64 1.89 5.66
N ILE A 90 -5.78 1.49 4.39
CA ILE A 90 -6.70 2.16 3.43
C ILE A 90 -8.16 2.08 3.90
N SER A 91 -8.58 0.95 4.49
CA SER A 91 -9.95 0.75 4.95
C SER A 91 -10.27 1.50 6.25
N SER A 92 -9.25 1.97 6.98
CA SER A 92 -9.41 2.73 8.23
C SER A 92 -9.83 4.19 8.01
N ILE A 93 -9.95 4.63 6.75
CA ILE A 93 -10.38 5.98 6.39
C ILE A 93 -11.84 6.19 6.82
N GLU A 94 -12.04 7.06 7.81
CA GLU A 94 -13.35 7.32 8.44
C GLU A 94 -14.39 7.94 7.50
N ASN A 95 -13.96 8.58 6.40
CA ASN A 95 -14.87 9.21 5.44
C ASN A 95 -15.19 8.28 4.27
N THR A 96 -16.44 7.83 4.18
CA THR A 96 -16.93 6.90 3.14
C THR A 96 -16.80 7.44 1.71
N ALA A 97 -16.95 8.76 1.51
CA ALA A 97 -16.79 9.36 0.18
C ALA A 97 -15.32 9.26 -0.28
N LYS A 98 -14.40 9.58 0.64
CA LYS A 98 -12.96 9.44 0.40
C LYS A 98 -12.59 7.98 0.18
N LEU A 99 -13.05 7.06 1.03
CA LEU A 99 -12.81 5.63 0.86
C LEU A 99 -13.24 5.13 -0.52
N LYS A 100 -14.39 5.59 -1.06
CA LYS A 100 -14.81 5.26 -2.42
C LYS A 100 -13.83 5.78 -3.48
N GLU A 101 -13.29 6.98 -3.32
CA GLU A 101 -12.26 7.52 -4.21
C GLU A 101 -11.02 6.63 -4.21
N TYR A 102 -10.53 6.20 -3.04
CA TYR A 102 -9.43 5.24 -2.97
C TYR A 102 -9.76 3.91 -3.63
N LEU A 103 -10.92 3.31 -3.31
CA LEU A 103 -11.31 2.02 -3.87
C LEU A 103 -11.43 2.06 -5.40
N ASN A 104 -11.89 3.17 -5.98
CA ASN A 104 -11.97 3.33 -7.42
C ASN A 104 -10.60 3.28 -8.13
N LEU A 105 -9.50 3.49 -7.40
CA LEU A 105 -8.14 3.35 -7.94
C LEU A 105 -7.67 1.90 -7.97
N PHE A 106 -8.30 1.01 -7.19
CA PHE A 106 -7.98 -0.41 -7.19
C PHE A 106 -8.67 -1.16 -8.33
N PRO A 107 -8.10 -2.27 -8.80
CA PRO A 107 -8.81 -3.22 -9.65
C PRO A 107 -10.07 -3.77 -8.97
N VAL A 108 -11.10 -4.05 -9.78
CA VAL A 108 -12.44 -4.49 -9.32
C VAL A 108 -12.42 -5.68 -8.35
N HIS A 109 -11.48 -6.62 -8.51
CA HIS A 109 -11.39 -7.79 -7.63
C HIS A 109 -10.88 -7.45 -6.21
N LEU A 110 -10.05 -6.41 -6.06
CA LEU A 110 -9.56 -5.94 -4.77
C LEU A 110 -10.55 -4.98 -4.08
N GLN A 111 -11.39 -4.29 -4.84
CA GLN A 111 -12.46 -3.43 -4.31
C GLN A 111 -13.45 -4.17 -3.40
N ARG A 112 -13.65 -5.48 -3.63
CA ARG A 112 -14.61 -6.31 -2.89
C ARG A 112 -14.11 -6.76 -1.51
N ILE A 113 -12.85 -6.48 -1.18
CA ILE A 113 -12.20 -6.92 0.08
C ILE A 113 -12.38 -5.88 1.20
N ALA A 114 -12.69 -4.63 0.86
CA ALA A 114 -13.04 -3.59 1.84
C ALA A 114 -14.30 -4.01 2.62
N PRO A 115 -14.41 -3.70 3.93
CA PRO A 115 -15.37 -4.31 4.83
C PRO A 115 -16.79 -4.03 4.32
N THR A 116 -17.36 -5.04 3.67
CA THR A 116 -18.78 -5.10 3.45
C THR A 116 -19.35 -5.34 4.84
N ASN A 117 -19.90 -4.27 5.42
CA ASN A 117 -20.70 -4.27 6.65
C ASN A 117 -21.34 -5.65 6.88
N ARG A 118 -20.70 -6.46 7.74
CA ARG A 118 -21.37 -7.59 8.38
C ARG A 118 -22.22 -6.98 9.48
N ILE A 119 -23.44 -6.60 9.10
CA ILE A 119 -24.57 -6.42 10.02
C ILE A 119 -25.05 -7.81 10.39
#